data_AF-A0A8C6RD51-F1
#
_entry.id   AF-A0A8C6RD51-F1
#
_cell.length_a   1.000
_cell.length_b   1.000
_cell.length_c   1.000
_cell.angle_alpha   90.00
_cell.angle_beta   90.00
_cell.angle_gamma   90.00
#
_symmetry.space_group_name_H-M   'P 1'
#
loop_
_entity.id
_entity.type
_entity.pdbx_description
1 polymer ?
#
loop_
_entity_poly.entity_id
_entity_poly.type
_entity_poly.pdbx_seq_one_letter_code
_entity_poly.pdbx_strand_id
1 'polypeptide(L)'
;MPLLTQRIPDLNEQYSLVASLDNVRNLSTVLKAIHFKEHATCFATKNGLRVTVENAKCVQANAFIQAEVFQEFIVQEETISFRINLTILLDCLSIFGSSPMPGTLTALRMCYQGYGHPLMLFLEEGGVVTVCKINTQEPEETLDFDFCSTNVINKIILQSEGLREAFSELDMTSDVLQITVSPDKPYFRLSTFGSAGSSHLDYPKDSDLVEAFHCNETQINRISDVKYS
;
A
#
# COMPACT_ATOMS: atom_id res chain seq x y z
N MET A 1 -23.24 1.86 -25.10
CA MET A 1 -22.07 1.06 -24.69
C MET A 1 -21.19 1.96 -23.85
N PRO A 2 -20.70 1.51 -22.69
CA PRO A 2 -19.83 2.33 -21.84
C PRO A 2 -18.55 2.69 -22.63
N LEU A 3 -18.13 3.95 -22.54
CA LEU A 3 -17.01 4.49 -23.34
C LEU A 3 -15.70 3.73 -23.09
N LEU A 4 -15.53 3.17 -21.88
CA LEU A 4 -14.39 2.35 -21.51
C LEU A 4 -14.33 0.98 -22.19
N THR A 5 -15.44 0.49 -22.78
CA THR A 5 -15.48 -0.80 -23.50
C THR A 5 -15.13 -0.70 -24.98
N GLN A 6 -14.90 0.50 -25.51
CA GLN A 6 -14.36 0.65 -26.86
C GLN A 6 -12.87 0.27 -26.83
N ARG A 7 -12.61 -1.02 -27.04
CA ARG A 7 -11.30 -1.54 -27.43
C ARG A 7 -10.93 -0.87 -28.75
N ILE A 8 -10.11 0.19 -28.69
CA ILE A 8 -9.48 0.77 -29.87
C ILE A 8 -8.12 0.07 -30.00
N PRO A 9 -7.98 -0.93 -30.90
CA PRO A 9 -6.79 -1.77 -30.97
C PRO A 9 -5.51 -0.96 -31.23
N ASP A 10 -5.62 0.11 -32.02
CA ASP A 10 -4.49 0.93 -32.47
C ASP A 10 -3.90 1.84 -31.37
N LEU A 11 -4.64 2.11 -30.29
CA LEU A 11 -4.15 2.94 -29.18
C LEU A 11 -3.30 2.12 -28.19
N ASN A 12 -3.57 0.83 -28.02
CA ASN A 12 -2.88 -0.01 -27.04
C ASN A 12 -1.41 -0.27 -27.42
N GLU A 13 -1.04 -0.24 -28.70
CA GLU A 13 0.36 -0.37 -29.15
C GLU A 13 1.22 0.84 -28.76
N GLN A 14 0.62 1.99 -28.46
CA GLN A 14 1.35 3.20 -28.07
C GLN A 14 1.62 3.31 -26.57
N TYR A 15 1.05 2.43 -25.75
CA TYR A 15 1.17 2.51 -24.29
C TYR A 15 2.08 1.42 -23.73
N SER A 16 3.16 1.81 -23.05
CA SER A 16 3.99 0.87 -22.30
C SER A 16 3.19 0.13 -21.21
N LEU A 17 2.23 0.80 -20.55
CA LEU A 17 1.32 0.20 -19.56
C LEU A 17 -0.15 0.53 -19.87
N VAL A 18 -0.99 -0.50 -19.87
CA VAL A 18 -2.46 -0.39 -19.91
C VAL A 18 -3.04 -1.27 -18.80
N ALA A 19 -3.92 -0.72 -17.97
CA ALA A 19 -4.60 -1.48 -16.92
C ALA A 19 -6.07 -1.07 -16.79
N SER A 20 -6.98 -2.03 -16.63
CA SER A 20 -8.42 -1.77 -16.49
C SER A 20 -9.00 -2.47 -15.25
N LEU A 21 -9.86 -1.77 -14.51
CA LEU A 21 -10.60 -2.26 -13.35
C LEU A 21 -12.09 -1.94 -13.47
N ASP A 22 -12.97 -2.92 -13.22
CA ASP A 22 -14.42 -2.65 -13.12
C ASP A 22 -14.81 -1.93 -11.81
N ASN A 23 -13.94 -2.00 -10.81
CA ASN A 23 -14.12 -1.35 -9.51
C ASN A 23 -12.80 -0.73 -9.03
N VAL A 24 -12.70 0.59 -9.13
CA VAL A 24 -11.52 1.37 -8.72
C VAL A 24 -11.10 1.13 -7.27
N ARG A 25 -12.04 0.71 -6.39
CA ARG A 25 -11.76 0.42 -4.98
C ARG A 25 -10.80 -0.75 -4.76
N ASN A 26 -10.68 -1.66 -5.73
CA ASN A 26 -9.70 -2.74 -5.68
C ASN A 26 -8.26 -2.20 -5.68
N LEU A 27 -8.05 -1.02 -6.29
CA LEU A 27 -6.77 -0.33 -6.29
C LEU A 27 -6.70 0.72 -5.18
N SER A 28 -7.68 1.64 -5.11
CA SER A 28 -7.59 2.80 -4.23
C SER A 28 -7.57 2.44 -2.75
N THR A 29 -8.22 1.36 -2.32
CA THR A 29 -8.16 0.88 -0.92
C THR A 29 -6.75 0.46 -0.53
N VAL A 30 -6.05 -0.27 -1.42
CA VAL A 30 -4.69 -0.74 -1.17
C VAL A 30 -3.72 0.43 -1.16
N LEU A 31 -3.88 1.38 -2.09
CA LEU A 31 -3.05 2.59 -2.14
C LEU A 31 -3.24 3.50 -0.92
N LYS A 32 -4.47 3.63 -0.40
CA LYS A 32 -4.75 4.36 0.84
C LYS A 32 -4.01 3.76 2.05
N ALA A 33 -3.83 2.45 2.10
CA ALA A 33 -3.14 1.78 3.21
C ALA A 33 -1.65 2.14 3.31
N ILE A 34 -1.04 2.64 2.23
CA ILE A 34 0.37 3.06 2.20
C ILE A 34 0.55 4.58 2.03
N HIS A 35 -0.53 5.37 2.11
CA HIS A 35 -0.51 6.82 1.87
C HIS A 35 -0.11 7.61 3.12
N PHE A 36 1.18 7.67 3.40
CA PHE A 36 1.76 8.52 4.45
C PHE A 36 2.79 9.53 3.90
N LYS A 37 3.01 9.55 2.58
CA LYS A 37 3.77 10.60 1.87
C LYS A 37 3.05 10.99 0.59
N GLU A 38 3.37 12.18 0.13
CA GLU A 38 2.76 12.76 -1.07
C GLU A 38 3.18 12.05 -2.36
N HIS A 39 4.42 11.54 -2.43
CA HIS A 39 4.94 10.89 -3.62
C HIS A 39 5.14 9.38 -3.41
N ALA A 40 4.93 8.62 -4.49
CA ALA A 40 5.18 7.18 -4.54
C ALA A 40 5.87 6.80 -5.85
N THR A 41 6.66 5.73 -5.81
CA THR A 41 7.28 5.12 -6.99
C THR A 41 6.45 3.91 -7.41
N CYS A 42 5.98 3.91 -8.66
CA CYS A 42 5.26 2.81 -9.26
C CYS A 42 6.21 1.94 -10.06
N PHE A 43 6.06 0.63 -9.93
CA PHE A 43 6.75 -0.40 -10.73
C PHE A 43 5.70 -1.32 -11.33
N ALA A 44 5.63 -1.38 -12.66
CA ALA A 44 4.77 -2.31 -13.37
C ALA A 44 5.62 -3.37 -14.08
N THR A 45 5.25 -4.63 -13.88
CA THR A 45 5.84 -5.81 -14.54
C THR A 45 4.71 -6.69 -15.03
N LYS A 46 4.99 -7.74 -15.81
CA LYS A 46 3.95 -8.70 -16.25
C LYS A 46 3.18 -9.35 -15.11
N ASN A 47 3.73 -9.38 -13.89
CA ASN A 47 3.10 -9.99 -12.72
C ASN A 47 2.13 -9.04 -12.00
N GLY A 48 2.18 -7.73 -12.28
CA GLY A 48 1.31 -6.75 -11.64
C GLY A 48 1.97 -5.40 -11.37
N LEU A 49 1.29 -4.59 -10.58
CA LEU A 49 1.66 -3.24 -10.19
C LEU A 49 2.11 -3.21 -8.72
N ARG A 50 3.34 -2.77 -8.48
CA ARG A 50 3.87 -2.44 -7.14
C ARG A 50 3.92 -0.92 -6.98
N VAL A 51 3.41 -0.40 -5.87
CA VAL A 51 3.54 1.01 -5.49
C VAL A 51 4.29 1.08 -4.18
N THR A 52 5.38 1.83 -4.18
CA THR A 52 6.32 1.95 -3.05
C THR A 52 6.33 3.38 -2.55
N VAL A 53 6.18 3.54 -1.24
CA VAL A 53 6.30 4.82 -0.54
C VAL A 53 7.41 4.70 0.50
N GLU A 54 8.33 5.67 0.50
CA GLU A 54 9.45 5.72 1.43
C GLU A 54 9.44 7.00 2.27
N ASN A 55 9.87 6.88 3.53
CA ASN A 55 10.14 8.02 4.39
C ASN A 55 11.55 7.91 4.98
N ALA A 56 12.36 8.94 4.72
CA ALA A 56 13.63 9.20 5.39
C ALA A 56 14.62 8.01 5.41
N LYS A 57 14.53 7.10 4.43
CA LYS A 57 15.33 5.88 4.37
C LYS A 57 15.14 4.89 5.55
N CYS A 58 14.14 5.11 6.41
CA CYS A 58 13.88 4.29 7.59
C CYS A 58 12.60 3.46 7.45
N VAL A 59 11.62 3.95 6.69
CA VAL A 59 10.33 3.30 6.51
C VAL A 59 10.06 3.17 5.02
N GLN A 60 9.68 1.97 4.59
CA GLN A 60 9.18 1.69 3.26
C GLN A 60 7.89 0.90 3.39
N ALA A 61 6.88 1.28 2.61
CA ALA A 61 5.65 0.53 2.45
C ALA A 61 5.44 0.18 0.99
N ASN A 62 5.09 -1.08 0.75
CA ASN A 62 4.88 -1.63 -0.58
C ASN A 62 3.44 -2.15 -0.69
N ALA A 63 2.68 -1.59 -1.62
CA ALA A 63 1.41 -2.15 -2.07
C ALA A 63 1.66 -2.94 -3.35
N PHE A 64 1.25 -4.20 -3.39
CA PHE A 64 1.34 -5.02 -4.60
C PHE A 64 -0.04 -5.49 -5.03
N ILE A 65 -0.38 -5.20 -6.29
CA ILE A 65 -1.62 -5.61 -6.93
C ILE A 65 -1.26 -6.53 -8.09
N GLN A 66 -1.62 -7.80 -7.97
CA GLN A 66 -1.38 -8.82 -8.99
C GLN A 66 -2.14 -8.50 -10.29
N ALA A 67 -1.56 -8.89 -11.43
CA ALA A 67 -2.14 -8.65 -12.76
C ALA A 67 -3.56 -9.24 -12.89
N GLU A 68 -3.85 -10.36 -12.23
CA GLU A 68 -5.13 -11.07 -12.24
C GLU A 68 -6.28 -10.28 -11.58
N VAL A 69 -5.97 -9.25 -10.78
CA VAL A 69 -6.98 -8.37 -10.20
C VAL A 69 -7.60 -7.46 -11.27
N PHE A 70 -6.87 -7.21 -12.36
CA PHE A 70 -7.29 -6.34 -13.45
C PHE A 70 -8.00 -7.13 -14.54
N GLN A 71 -9.03 -6.53 -15.14
CA GLN A 71 -9.71 -7.09 -16.32
C GLN A 71 -8.82 -7.05 -17.57
N GLU A 72 -7.94 -6.06 -17.66
CA GLU A 72 -6.93 -5.91 -18.69
C GLU A 72 -5.67 -5.40 -18.00
N PHE A 73 -4.53 -6.04 -18.24
CA PHE A 73 -3.25 -5.59 -17.72
C PHE A 73 -2.16 -5.95 -18.73
N ILE A 74 -1.62 -4.94 -19.40
CA ILE A 74 -0.66 -5.08 -20.49
C ILE A 74 0.55 -4.24 -20.14
N VAL A 75 1.72 -4.87 -20.15
CA VAL A 75 3.02 -4.23 -19.95
C VAL A 75 3.90 -4.64 -21.13
N GLN A 76 4.34 -3.66 -21.92
CA GLN A 76 5.14 -3.92 -23.12
C GLN A 76 6.62 -4.18 -22.80
N GLU A 77 7.16 -3.51 -21.79
CA GLU A 77 8.55 -3.62 -21.35
C GLU A 77 8.72 -4.68 -20.25
N GLU A 78 9.96 -5.04 -19.90
CA GLU A 78 10.22 -5.99 -18.81
C GLU A 78 9.82 -5.40 -17.45
N THR A 79 10.15 -4.12 -17.24
CA THR A 79 9.78 -3.36 -16.05
C THR A 79 9.62 -1.90 -16.45
N ILE A 80 8.51 -1.30 -16.02
CA ILE A 80 8.24 0.11 -16.16
C ILE A 80 8.28 0.72 -14.78
N SER A 81 9.00 1.83 -14.62
CA SER A 81 9.02 2.58 -13.38
C SER A 81 8.80 4.06 -13.62
N PHE A 82 8.00 4.67 -12.75
CA PHE A 82 7.77 6.11 -12.75
C PHE A 82 7.34 6.56 -11.36
N ARG A 83 7.66 7.81 -11.01
CA ARG A 83 7.19 8.41 -9.75
C ARG A 83 5.97 9.29 -10.02
N ILE A 84 5.03 9.31 -9.06
CA ILE A 84 3.82 10.12 -9.13
C ILE A 84 3.51 10.77 -7.78
N ASN A 85 2.69 11.82 -7.82
CA ASN A 85 2.02 12.33 -6.63
C ASN A 85 0.86 11.39 -6.28
N LEU A 86 1.05 10.60 -5.22
CA LEU A 86 0.09 9.62 -4.72
C LEU A 86 -1.18 10.29 -4.17
N THR A 87 -1.06 11.47 -3.56
CA THR A 87 -2.22 12.25 -3.10
C THR A 87 -3.13 12.60 -4.28
N ILE A 88 -2.57 13.19 -5.33
CA ILE A 88 -3.33 13.52 -6.55
C ILE A 88 -3.91 12.27 -7.20
N LEU A 89 -3.16 11.16 -7.24
CA LEU A 89 -3.67 9.89 -7.75
C LEU A 89 -4.91 9.46 -6.94
N LEU A 90 -4.84 9.44 -5.62
CA LEU A 90 -5.95 9.02 -4.75
C LEU A 90 -7.17 9.94 -4.87
N ASP A 91 -6.96 11.25 -5.00
CA ASP A 91 -8.03 12.21 -5.26
C ASP A 91 -8.73 11.91 -6.59
N CYS A 92 -7.96 11.65 -7.66
CA CYS A 92 -8.52 11.26 -8.96
C CYS A 92 -9.28 9.94 -8.89
N LEU A 93 -8.74 8.93 -8.18
CA LEU A 93 -9.38 7.62 -8.02
C LEU A 93 -10.66 7.68 -7.18
N SER A 94 -10.92 8.77 -6.48
CA SER A 94 -12.09 8.97 -5.62
C SER A 94 -12.99 10.13 -6.05
N ILE A 95 -12.87 10.58 -7.30
CA ILE A 95 -13.59 11.74 -7.84
C ILE A 95 -15.12 11.60 -7.80
N PHE A 96 -15.64 10.38 -7.91
CA PHE A 96 -17.07 10.07 -7.77
C PHE A 96 -17.52 9.87 -6.31
N GLY A 97 -16.63 10.15 -5.36
CA GLY A 97 -16.89 10.07 -3.93
C GLY A 97 -16.34 8.79 -3.28
N SER A 98 -16.16 8.86 -1.96
CA SER A 98 -15.65 7.73 -1.15
C SER A 98 -16.75 6.80 -0.63
N SER A 99 -18.03 7.17 -0.82
CA SER A 99 -19.20 6.40 -0.39
C SER A 99 -20.14 6.10 -1.57
N PRO A 100 -19.79 5.16 -2.46
CA PRO A 100 -20.66 4.80 -3.58
C PRO A 100 -21.96 4.22 -3.05
N MET A 101 -23.08 4.52 -3.71
CA MET A 101 -24.33 3.84 -3.40
C MET A 101 -24.17 2.32 -3.63
N PRO A 102 -24.85 1.48 -2.83
CA PRO A 102 -24.87 0.04 -3.05
C PRO A 102 -25.27 -0.29 -4.49
N GLY A 103 -24.44 -1.07 -5.20
CA GLY A 103 -24.67 -1.45 -6.60
C GLY A 103 -24.04 -0.51 -7.64
N THR A 104 -23.51 0.64 -7.25
CA THR A 104 -22.75 1.53 -8.15
C THR A 104 -21.25 1.20 -8.07
N LEU A 105 -20.65 0.96 -9.24
CA LEU A 105 -19.23 0.72 -9.40
C LEU A 105 -18.63 1.79 -10.32
N THR A 106 -17.46 2.27 -9.96
CA THR A 106 -16.63 3.14 -10.81
C THR A 106 -15.62 2.27 -11.55
N ALA A 107 -15.74 2.18 -12.86
CA ALA A 107 -14.74 1.55 -13.70
C ALA A 107 -13.55 2.50 -13.91
N LEU A 108 -12.35 1.94 -14.05
CA LEU A 108 -11.09 2.65 -14.25
C LEU A 108 -10.35 2.03 -15.44
N ARG A 109 -9.79 2.87 -16.30
CA ARG A 109 -8.71 2.51 -17.24
C ARG A 109 -7.53 3.43 -17.01
N MET A 110 -6.34 2.85 -16.85
CA MET A 110 -5.07 3.53 -16.69
C MET A 110 -4.22 3.29 -17.92
N CYS A 111 -3.62 4.36 -18.46
CA CYS A 111 -2.72 4.27 -19.61
C CYS A 111 -1.47 5.12 -19.36
N TYR A 112 -0.30 4.56 -19.63
CA TYR A 112 0.98 5.25 -19.54
C TYR A 112 1.81 4.96 -20.79
N GLN A 113 2.21 6.01 -21.51
CA GLN A 113 2.89 5.91 -22.81
C GLN A 113 4.37 5.54 -22.70
N GLY A 114 4.94 5.64 -21.51
CA GLY A 114 6.37 5.46 -21.28
C GLY A 114 7.03 6.74 -20.78
N TYR A 115 8.36 6.69 -20.70
CA TYR A 115 9.17 7.75 -20.09
C TYR A 115 8.84 9.15 -20.62
N GLY A 116 8.75 10.13 -19.71
CA GLY A 116 8.45 11.53 -20.02
C GLY A 116 6.98 11.86 -20.31
N HIS A 117 6.08 10.88 -20.33
CA HIS A 117 4.65 11.09 -20.57
C HIS A 117 3.82 11.03 -19.27
N PRO A 118 2.64 11.66 -19.21
CA PRO A 118 1.78 11.58 -18.04
C PRO A 118 1.09 10.21 -17.90
N LEU A 119 0.69 9.86 -16.68
CA LEU A 119 -0.29 8.81 -16.43
C LEU A 119 -1.69 9.35 -16.72
N MET A 120 -2.41 8.66 -17.62
CA MET A 120 -3.79 8.96 -17.97
C MET A 120 -4.74 8.03 -17.21
N LEU A 121 -5.76 8.60 -16.59
CA LEU A 121 -6.83 7.85 -15.93
C LEU A 121 -8.16 8.17 -16.62
N PHE A 122 -8.94 7.15 -16.90
CA PHE A 122 -10.30 7.26 -17.41
C PHE A 122 -11.22 6.55 -16.42
N LEU A 123 -12.07 7.31 -15.75
CA LEU A 123 -13.02 6.78 -14.78
C LEU A 123 -14.44 6.91 -15.33
N GLU A 124 -15.27 5.87 -15.15
CA GLU A 124 -16.68 5.89 -15.56
C GLU A 124 -17.57 5.41 -14.43
N GLU A 125 -18.59 6.21 -14.09
CA GLU A 125 -19.64 5.84 -13.15
C GLU A 125 -21.00 6.29 -13.69
N GLY A 126 -21.94 5.35 -13.84
CA GLY A 126 -23.31 5.68 -14.27
C GLY A 126 -23.39 6.38 -15.65
N GLY A 127 -22.41 6.16 -16.53
CA GLY A 127 -22.30 6.81 -17.84
C GLY A 127 -21.61 8.19 -17.82
N VAL A 128 -21.24 8.70 -16.64
CA VAL A 128 -20.40 9.90 -16.51
C VAL A 128 -18.94 9.50 -16.60
N VAL A 129 -18.18 10.14 -17.50
CA VAL A 129 -16.76 9.85 -17.72
C VAL A 129 -15.90 11.02 -17.26
N THR A 130 -14.86 10.71 -16.50
CA THR A 130 -13.83 11.65 -16.06
C THR A 130 -12.46 11.24 -16.58
N VAL A 131 -11.70 12.20 -17.10
CA VAL A 131 -10.34 11.98 -17.60
C VAL A 131 -9.35 12.79 -16.75
N CYS A 132 -8.39 12.10 -16.13
CA CYS A 132 -7.33 12.73 -15.35
C CYS A 132 -5.99 12.55 -16.07
N LYS A 133 -5.18 13.61 -16.04
CA LYS A 133 -3.81 13.61 -16.56
C LYS A 133 -2.87 13.96 -15.41
N ILE A 134 -2.08 12.99 -14.98
CA ILE A 134 -1.14 13.13 -13.85
C ILE A 134 0.28 13.09 -14.40
N ASN A 135 1.04 14.15 -14.17
CA ASN A 135 2.44 14.19 -14.60
C ASN A 135 3.28 13.19 -13.77
N THR A 136 4.12 12.42 -14.45
CA THR A 136 5.09 11.53 -13.80
C THR A 136 6.44 12.23 -13.62
N GLN A 137 7.23 11.75 -12.67
CA GLN A 137 8.62 12.13 -12.46
C GLN A 137 9.53 10.92 -12.65
N GLU A 138 10.83 11.19 -12.80
CA GLU A 138 11.86 10.15 -12.79
C GLU A 138 11.84 9.42 -11.43
N PRO A 139 11.90 8.07 -11.41
CA PRO A 139 11.97 7.29 -10.18
C PRO A 139 13.19 7.66 -9.34
N GLU A 140 12.99 7.79 -8.03
CA GLU A 140 14.11 7.80 -7.09
C GLU A 140 14.55 6.36 -6.79
N GLU A 141 15.83 6.17 -6.47
CA GLU A 141 16.33 4.87 -5.99
C GLU A 141 15.58 4.46 -4.72
N THR A 142 14.83 3.37 -4.81
CA THR A 142 14.18 2.75 -3.65
C THR A 142 15.17 1.89 -2.90
N LEU A 143 15.14 1.96 -1.57
CA LEU A 143 15.94 1.09 -0.73
C LEU A 143 15.50 -0.35 -0.83
N ASP A 144 16.48 -1.24 -0.92
CA ASP A 144 16.25 -2.67 -0.79
C ASP A 144 16.48 -3.09 0.67
N PHE A 145 15.38 -3.29 1.39
CA PHE A 145 15.44 -3.94 2.70
C PHE A 145 15.47 -5.45 2.45
N ASP A 146 16.66 -6.03 2.39
CA ASP A 146 16.86 -7.48 2.19
C ASP A 146 16.34 -8.29 3.39
N PHE A 147 15.02 -8.48 3.44
CA PHE A 147 14.33 -9.24 4.46
C PHE A 147 14.31 -10.73 4.08
N CYS A 148 15.47 -11.35 4.10
CA CYS A 148 15.59 -12.79 3.86
C CYS A 148 14.96 -13.60 5.01
N SER A 149 14.04 -14.51 4.65
CA SER A 149 13.34 -15.39 5.61
C SER A 149 14.28 -16.25 6.48
N THR A 150 15.52 -16.46 6.05
CA THR A 150 16.57 -17.17 6.81
C THR A 150 17.08 -16.38 8.01
N ASN A 151 16.90 -15.06 8.02
CA ASN A 151 17.45 -14.15 9.04
C ASN A 151 16.38 -13.71 10.05
N VAL A 152 15.19 -14.32 10.01
CA VAL A 152 14.07 -13.99 10.91
C VAL A 152 14.27 -14.69 12.25
N ILE A 153 14.60 -13.92 13.29
CA ILE A 153 14.79 -14.43 14.66
C ILE A 153 13.45 -14.86 15.27
N ASN A 154 12.43 -14.00 15.13
CA ASN A 154 11.10 -14.18 15.70
C ASN A 154 10.01 -13.91 14.65
N LYS A 155 8.99 -14.75 14.60
CA LYS A 155 7.84 -14.64 13.70
C LYS A 155 6.53 -14.85 14.45
N ILE A 156 5.63 -13.87 14.37
CA ILE A 156 4.29 -13.91 14.94
C ILE A 156 3.28 -13.62 13.83
N ILE A 157 2.18 -14.38 13.78
CA ILE A 157 1.01 -14.11 12.95
C ILE A 157 -0.16 -13.87 13.89
N LEU A 158 -0.77 -12.69 13.78
CA LEU A 158 -1.90 -12.23 14.59
C LEU A 158 -3.08 -11.89 13.70
N GLN A 159 -4.29 -12.14 14.19
CA GLN A 159 -5.51 -11.64 13.59
C GLN A 159 -5.52 -10.11 13.63
N SER A 160 -5.85 -9.49 12.49
CA SER A 160 -5.76 -8.03 12.34
C SER A 160 -6.68 -7.25 13.29
N GLU A 161 -7.80 -7.86 13.72
CA GLU A 161 -8.70 -7.27 14.72
C GLU A 161 -8.00 -7.02 16.06
N GLY A 162 -7.17 -7.97 16.51
CA GLY A 162 -6.39 -7.83 17.73
C GLY A 162 -5.39 -6.67 17.70
N LEU A 163 -4.82 -6.37 16.52
CA LEU A 163 -3.92 -5.22 16.33
C LEU A 163 -4.68 -3.89 16.18
N ARG A 164 -5.91 -3.91 15.63
CA ARG A 164 -6.72 -2.71 15.50
C ARG A 164 -7.03 -2.11 16.87
N GLU A 165 -7.44 -2.94 17.82
CA GLU A 165 -7.69 -2.53 19.20
C GLU A 165 -6.41 -2.08 19.90
N ALA A 166 -5.30 -2.76 19.61
CA ALA A 166 -3.97 -2.37 20.10
C ALA A 166 -3.63 -0.93 19.75
N PHE A 167 -3.72 -0.62 18.46
CA PHE A 167 -3.28 0.64 17.91
C PHE A 167 -4.23 1.79 18.22
N SER A 168 -5.50 1.52 18.54
CA SER A 168 -6.42 2.56 19.06
C SER A 168 -6.09 3.00 20.49
N GLU A 169 -5.47 2.13 21.29
CA GLU A 169 -5.14 2.41 22.70
C GLU A 169 -3.68 2.87 22.90
N LEU A 170 -2.86 2.91 21.84
CA LEU A 170 -1.47 3.35 21.94
C LEU A 170 -1.37 4.84 22.27
N ASP A 171 -0.50 5.16 23.24
CA ASP A 171 -0.16 6.54 23.58
C ASP A 171 0.71 7.18 22.48
N MET A 172 0.06 7.98 21.63
CA MET A 172 0.68 8.71 20.51
C MET A 172 1.59 9.87 20.96
N THR A 173 1.66 10.18 22.27
CA THR A 173 2.63 11.14 22.82
C THR A 173 4.02 10.53 23.00
N SER A 174 4.15 9.21 22.92
CA SER A 174 5.45 8.56 22.94
C SER A 174 6.14 8.67 21.58
N ASP A 175 7.43 8.99 21.59
CA ASP A 175 8.26 9.01 20.39
C ASP A 175 8.66 7.61 19.90
N VAL A 176 8.43 6.58 20.74
CA VAL A 176 8.92 5.22 20.50
C VAL A 176 7.86 4.18 20.84
N LEU A 177 7.62 3.29 19.89
CA LEU A 177 6.97 2.01 20.11
C LEU A 177 8.04 0.95 20.38
N GLN A 178 8.03 0.36 21.57
CA GLN A 178 8.85 -0.81 21.89
C GLN A 178 8.06 -2.08 21.61
N ILE A 179 8.65 -2.98 20.83
CA ILE A 179 8.15 -4.31 20.55
C ILE A 179 9.03 -5.31 21.29
N THR A 180 8.42 -6.12 22.15
CA THR A 180 9.08 -7.22 22.86
C THR A 180 8.51 -8.54 22.38
N VAL A 181 9.37 -9.46 21.95
CA VAL A 181 9.00 -10.82 21.56
C VAL A 181 9.89 -11.79 22.33
N SER A 182 9.30 -12.76 23.00
CA SER A 182 9.99 -13.66 23.95
C SER A 182 9.36 -15.05 23.96
N PRO A 183 10.14 -16.14 24.15
CA PRO A 183 9.58 -17.47 24.40
C PRO A 183 8.91 -17.56 25.78
N ASP A 184 9.32 -16.68 26.70
CA ASP A 184 8.76 -16.53 28.04
C ASP A 184 7.79 -15.36 28.15
N LYS A 185 6.95 -15.35 29.20
CA LYS A 185 6.03 -14.24 29.50
C LYS A 185 6.79 -12.89 29.48
N PRO A 186 6.25 -11.84 28.83
CA PRO A 186 4.87 -11.70 28.35
C PRO A 186 4.59 -12.24 26.94
N TYR A 187 5.52 -12.99 26.34
CA TYR A 187 5.46 -13.46 24.94
C TYR A 187 5.56 -12.32 23.94
N PHE A 188 4.45 -11.70 23.55
CA PHE A 188 4.44 -10.53 22.68
C PHE A 188 3.90 -9.32 23.42
N ARG A 189 4.68 -8.24 23.47
CA ARG A 189 4.29 -7.00 24.15
C ARG A 189 4.57 -5.78 23.28
N LEU A 190 3.58 -4.91 23.16
CA LEU A 190 3.72 -3.56 22.65
C LEU A 190 3.82 -2.60 23.84
N SER A 191 4.72 -1.62 23.77
CA SER A 191 4.89 -0.65 24.86
C SER A 191 5.19 0.75 24.35
N THR A 192 4.51 1.73 24.94
CA THR A 192 4.76 3.16 24.71
C THR A 192 5.13 3.83 26.03
N PHE A 193 5.91 4.89 25.93
CA PHE A 193 6.45 5.64 27.06
C PHE A 193 6.14 7.12 26.82
N GLY A 194 4.91 7.52 27.10
CA GLY A 194 4.45 8.88 26.85
C GLY A 194 4.50 9.74 28.10
N SER A 195 3.98 10.96 27.97
CA SER A 195 4.00 11.97 29.04
C SER A 195 3.19 11.58 30.28
N ALA A 196 2.15 10.75 30.10
CA ALA A 196 1.26 10.29 31.17
C ALA A 196 1.71 8.98 31.85
N GLY A 197 2.81 8.38 31.39
CA GLY A 197 3.36 7.13 31.93
C GLY A 197 3.66 6.10 30.83
N SER A 198 3.97 4.88 31.28
CA SER A 198 4.18 3.74 30.39
C SER A 198 2.89 2.97 30.17
N SER A 199 2.55 2.68 28.91
CA SER A 199 1.47 1.76 28.54
C SER A 199 2.07 0.46 28.02
N HIS A 200 1.45 -0.66 28.37
CA HIS A 200 1.86 -2.00 27.96
C HIS A 200 0.64 -2.79 27.50
N LEU A 201 0.76 -3.44 26.35
CA LEU A 201 -0.24 -4.34 25.82
C LEU A 201 0.38 -5.71 25.53
N ASP A 202 -0.17 -6.74 26.17
CA ASP A 202 0.37 -8.09 26.17
C ASP A 202 -0.52 -9.06 25.41
N TYR A 203 0.08 -9.85 24.54
CA TYR A 203 -0.56 -10.95 23.82
C TYR A 203 0.06 -12.27 24.27
N PRO A 204 -0.67 -13.05 25.08
CA PRO A 204 -0.28 -14.42 25.39
C PRO A 204 -0.14 -15.27 24.13
N LYS A 205 0.81 -16.20 24.11
CA LYS A 205 1.02 -17.11 22.96
C LYS A 205 -0.17 -18.01 22.67
N ASP A 206 -1.04 -18.22 23.65
CA ASP A 206 -2.26 -19.03 23.63
C ASP A 206 -3.53 -18.17 23.45
N SER A 207 -3.38 -16.87 23.14
CA SER A 207 -4.50 -16.01 22.78
C SER A 207 -5.17 -16.48 21.49
N ASP A 208 -6.51 -16.44 21.43
CA ASP A 208 -7.28 -16.74 20.21
C ASP A 208 -6.91 -15.82 19.02
N LEU A 209 -6.29 -14.66 19.31
CA LEU A 209 -5.82 -13.71 18.31
C LEU A 209 -4.50 -14.16 17.66
N VAL A 210 -3.76 -15.10 18.25
CA VAL A 210 -2.45 -15.56 17.77
C VAL A 210 -2.63 -16.82 16.93
N GLU A 211 -2.41 -16.70 15.62
CA GLU A 211 -2.50 -17.83 14.69
C GLU A 211 -1.20 -18.63 14.61
N ALA A 212 -0.06 -17.95 14.75
CA ALA A 212 1.25 -18.61 14.78
C ALA A 212 2.23 -17.84 15.66
N PHE A 213 2.97 -18.57 16.49
CA PHE A 213 3.99 -18.01 17.37
C PHE A 213 5.29 -18.81 17.27
N HIS A 214 6.28 -18.26 16.58
CA HIS A 214 7.61 -18.83 16.45
C HIS A 214 8.63 -17.86 17.05
N CYS A 215 9.02 -18.10 18.29
CA CYS A 215 10.00 -17.29 19.00
C CYS A 215 10.96 -18.21 19.75
N ASN A 216 12.24 -18.10 19.43
CA ASN A 216 13.30 -18.89 20.07
C ASN A 216 14.20 -18.01 20.95
N GLU A 217 14.14 -16.69 20.79
CA GLU A 217 15.06 -15.77 21.46
C GLU A 217 14.34 -14.49 21.84
N THR A 218 14.59 -13.98 23.05
CA THR A 218 14.01 -12.73 23.52
C THR A 218 14.63 -11.55 22.79
N GLN A 219 13.80 -10.79 22.08
CA GLN A 219 14.19 -9.58 21.37
C GLN A 219 13.34 -8.40 21.83
N ILE A 220 14.00 -7.26 22.03
CA ILE A 220 13.38 -5.99 22.40
C ILE A 220 13.86 -4.96 21.40
N ASN A 221 12.96 -4.55 20.51
CA ASN A 221 13.24 -3.58 19.46
C ASN A 221 12.45 -2.31 19.72
N ARG A 222 13.05 -1.15 19.44
CA ARG A 222 12.44 0.16 19.61
C ARG A 222 12.32 0.82 18.25
N ILE A 223 11.10 1.12 17.84
CA ILE A 223 10.78 1.77 16.56
C ILE A 223 10.29 3.18 16.90
N SER A 224 10.96 4.18 16.38
CA SER A 224 10.56 5.58 16.53
C SER A 224 9.91 6.08 15.24
N ASP A 225 8.93 6.97 15.40
CA ASP A 225 8.43 7.72 14.26
C ASP A 225 9.52 8.70 13.81
N VAL A 226 9.83 8.74 12.52
CA VAL A 226 10.75 9.75 11.96
C VAL A 226 9.95 11.04 11.80
N LYS A 227 9.52 11.62 12.93
CA LYS A 227 8.77 12.88 12.97
C LYS A 227 9.65 14.11 12.68
N TYR A 228 10.96 13.94 12.53
CA TYR A 228 11.91 15.02 12.30
C TYR A 228 13.01 14.60 11.32
N SER A 229 12.69 14.59 10.03
CA SER A 229 13.68 14.65 8.94
C SER A 229 13.09 15.39 7.75
#